data_AF-A0AAP0DVW7-F1
#
_entry.id   AF-A0AAP0DVW7-F1
#
_cell.length_a   1.000
_cell.length_b   1.000
_cell.length_c   1.000
_cell.angle_alpha   90.00
_cell.angle_beta   90.00
_cell.angle_gamma   90.00
#
_symmetry.space_group_name_H-M   'P 1'
#
loop_
_entity.id
_entity.type
_entity.pdbx_description
1 polymer ?
#
loop_
_entity_poly.entity_id
_entity_poly.type
_entity_poly.pdbx_seq_one_letter_code
_entity_poly.pdbx_strand_id
1 'polypeptide(L)'
;MENLYKTELQNLVLKMGFAPPIYSMLEELGPPHDRLFRSQVTVDGNAYPGPGFCTTKKASQQTAAKVAFTALSQEENGAQEGADCLYKNLLQQLALEMDLVVPVYSTHKTGPPHLPRFVSTFHISGESYPGKERNTKRASKLSAAKVAYTALTKDLHPLITISIHPLPSITAAVHVEKLLRRSRRREAPPDPYIYERKSKERKKGKEKRREREKEESADSRRPTGDLRSSVRSIYTEVRINIVKQVFRFR
;
A
#
# COMPACT_ATOMS: atom_id res chain seq x y z
N MET A 1 -29.80 13.98 -3.12
CA MET A 1 -29.31 13.19 -1.96
C MET A 1 -28.47 14.12 -1.08
N GLU A 2 -29.07 14.85 -0.14
CA GLU A 2 -28.42 16.04 0.47
C GLU A 2 -27.71 15.84 1.82
N ASN A 3 -27.72 14.66 2.46
CA ASN A 3 -27.24 14.50 3.84
C ASN A 3 -26.25 13.35 4.10
N LEU A 4 -25.68 12.73 3.06
CA LEU A 4 -24.85 11.52 3.20
C LEU A 4 -23.71 11.69 4.23
N TYR A 5 -22.85 12.71 4.06
CA TYR A 5 -21.68 12.92 4.92
C TYR A 5 -22.03 13.33 6.36
N LYS A 6 -23.18 13.96 6.61
CA LYS A 6 -23.61 14.27 7.97
C LYS A 6 -23.93 13.00 8.76
N THR A 7 -24.65 12.07 8.14
CA THR A 7 -25.01 10.78 8.75
C THR A 7 -23.78 9.90 8.93
N GLU A 8 -22.92 9.79 7.91
CA GLU A 8 -21.67 9.03 7.99
C GLU A 8 -20.75 9.56 9.10
N LEU A 9 -20.58 10.89 9.19
CA LEU A 9 -19.81 11.51 10.25
C LEU A 9 -20.40 11.22 11.63
N GLN A 10 -21.72 11.32 11.79
CA GLN A 10 -22.38 11.04 13.06
C GLN A 10 -22.17 9.59 13.51
N ASN A 11 -22.29 8.63 12.59
CA ASN A 11 -22.05 7.21 12.88
C ASN A 11 -20.58 6.95 13.27
N LEU A 12 -19.63 7.60 12.57
CA LEU A 12 -18.21 7.48 12.85
C LEU A 12 -17.85 8.03 14.23
N VAL A 13 -18.33 9.25 14.54
CA VAL A 13 -18.13 9.91 15.84
C VAL A 13 -18.70 9.08 16.98
N LEU A 14 -19.90 8.51 16.79
CA LEU A 14 -20.52 7.62 17.76
C LEU A 14 -19.68 6.35 17.99
N LYS A 15 -19.17 5.74 16.90
CA LYS A 15 -18.30 4.55 16.97
C LYS A 15 -16.99 4.84 17.70
N MET A 16 -16.46 6.06 17.58
CA MET A 16 -15.26 6.52 18.28
C MET A 16 -15.50 6.88 19.75
N GLY A 17 -16.77 6.96 20.19
CA GLY A 17 -17.12 7.35 21.56
C GLY A 17 -17.02 8.86 21.82
N PHE A 18 -17.02 9.67 20.76
CA PHE A 18 -16.96 11.13 20.86
C PHE A 18 -18.36 11.74 21.03
N ALA A 19 -18.38 13.00 21.52
CA ALA A 19 -19.59 13.79 21.56
C ALA A 19 -20.10 14.10 20.13
N PRO A 20 -21.43 14.30 19.93
CA PRO A 20 -22.00 14.57 18.62
C PRO A 20 -21.35 15.76 17.90
N PRO A 21 -21.21 15.71 16.56
CA PRO A 21 -20.58 16.77 15.78
C PRO A 21 -21.37 18.09 15.86
N ILE A 22 -20.69 19.20 16.15
CA ILE A 22 -21.29 20.53 16.26
C ILE A 22 -21.01 21.32 14.99
N TYR A 23 -22.04 21.81 14.31
CA TYR A 23 -21.91 22.61 13.10
C TYR A 23 -22.03 24.10 13.43
N SER A 24 -21.10 24.91 12.93
CA SER A 24 -21.16 26.37 13.04
C SER A 24 -20.92 27.03 11.69
N MET A 25 -21.49 28.23 11.54
CA MET A 25 -21.22 29.07 10.38
C MET A 25 -19.92 29.81 10.61
N LEU A 26 -18.97 29.66 9.70
CA LEU A 26 -17.65 30.27 9.81
C LEU A 26 -17.64 31.65 9.16
N GLU A 27 -18.10 31.75 7.91
CA GLU A 27 -18.10 32.99 7.12
C GLU A 27 -19.38 33.08 6.27
N GLU A 28 -19.94 34.29 6.16
CA GLU A 28 -21.05 34.63 5.26
C GLU A 28 -20.67 35.91 4.50
N LEU A 29 -20.62 35.84 3.17
CA LEU A 29 -20.20 36.93 2.29
C LEU A 29 -21.25 37.21 1.21
N GLY A 30 -21.21 38.41 0.61
CA GLY A 30 -22.00 38.77 -0.56
C GLY A 30 -23.34 39.45 -0.26
N PRO A 31 -23.95 40.08 -1.27
CA PRO A 31 -25.23 40.76 -1.14
C PRO A 31 -26.37 39.77 -0.86
N PRO A 32 -27.55 40.23 -0.40
CA PRO A 32 -28.66 39.34 -0.05
C PRO A 32 -29.09 38.33 -1.11
N HIS A 33 -28.90 38.67 -2.39
CA HIS A 33 -29.26 37.84 -3.55
C HIS A 33 -28.13 36.93 -4.06
N ASP A 34 -26.90 37.09 -3.56
CA ASP A 34 -25.73 36.28 -3.96
C ASP A 34 -24.85 36.00 -2.73
N ARG A 35 -25.46 35.31 -1.75
CA ARG A 35 -24.78 34.97 -0.51
C ARG A 35 -23.92 33.73 -0.66
N LEU A 36 -22.71 33.81 -0.12
CA LEU A 36 -21.73 32.75 -0.04
C LEU A 36 -21.54 32.34 1.42
N PHE A 37 -21.59 31.04 1.68
CA PHE A 37 -21.53 30.46 3.01
C PHE A 37 -20.33 29.53 3.14
N ARG A 38 -19.63 29.63 4.26
CA ARG A 38 -18.61 28.67 4.67
C ARG A 38 -18.93 28.20 6.08
N SER A 39 -18.94 26.90 6.29
CA SER A 39 -19.24 26.29 7.58
C SER A 39 -18.05 25.48 8.07
N GLN A 40 -18.02 25.22 9.37
CA GLN A 40 -17.14 24.24 9.97
C GLN A 40 -17.94 23.23 10.79
N VAL A 41 -17.32 22.09 11.07
CA VAL A 41 -17.81 21.11 12.02
C VAL A 41 -16.75 20.88 13.09
N THR A 42 -17.16 20.84 14.35
CA THR A 42 -16.29 20.56 15.49
C THR A 42 -16.61 19.16 16.02
N VAL A 43 -15.57 18.32 16.13
CA VAL A 43 -15.64 16.97 16.68
C VAL A 43 -14.51 16.83 17.68
N ASP A 44 -14.82 16.43 18.92
CA ASP A 44 -13.84 16.21 19.99
C ASP A 44 -12.88 17.40 20.20
N GLY A 45 -13.41 18.62 20.11
CA GLY A 45 -12.62 19.86 20.21
C GLY A 45 -11.86 20.27 18.94
N ASN A 46 -11.75 19.39 17.94
CA ASN A 46 -11.11 19.68 16.65
C ASN A 46 -12.10 20.28 15.66
N ALA A 47 -11.74 21.43 15.07
CA ALA A 47 -12.56 22.14 14.09
C ALA A 47 -12.10 21.83 12.65
N TYR A 48 -13.05 21.42 11.80
CA TYR A 48 -12.83 21.06 10.41
C TYR A 48 -13.61 22.04 9.50
N PRO A 49 -12.94 23.07 8.96
CA PRO A 49 -13.57 24.03 8.06
C PRO A 49 -13.79 23.43 6.67
N GLY A 50 -14.91 23.81 6.03
CA GLY A 50 -15.13 23.52 4.61
C GLY A 50 -14.06 24.20 3.73
N PRO A 51 -13.65 23.56 2.61
CA PRO A 51 -12.52 24.01 1.80
C PRO A 51 -12.81 25.27 0.97
N GLY A 52 -14.08 25.65 0.82
CA GLY A 52 -14.48 26.84 0.06
C GLY A 52 -15.90 27.29 0.37
N PHE A 53 -16.30 28.39 -0.26
CA PHE A 53 -17.64 28.95 -0.16
C PHE A 53 -18.64 28.14 -0.98
N CYS A 54 -19.86 28.06 -0.48
CA CYS A 54 -21.00 27.46 -1.17
C CYS A 54 -22.15 28.46 -1.24
N THR A 55 -23.02 28.34 -2.24
CA THR A 55 -24.20 29.22 -2.40
C THR A 55 -25.32 28.91 -1.41
N THR A 56 -25.25 27.79 -0.69
CA THR A 56 -26.26 27.41 0.32
C THR A 56 -25.61 26.94 1.62
N LYS A 57 -26.25 27.27 2.75
CA LYS A 57 -25.83 26.83 4.10
C LYS A 57 -25.78 25.31 4.24
N LYS A 58 -26.65 24.59 3.54
CA LYS A 58 -26.66 23.11 3.56
C LYS A 58 -25.42 22.55 2.87
N ALA A 59 -25.08 23.08 1.69
CA ALA A 59 -23.90 22.64 0.95
C ALA A 59 -22.61 22.93 1.71
N SER A 60 -22.49 24.11 2.34
CA SER A 60 -21.31 24.44 3.15
C SER A 60 -21.13 23.53 4.37
N GLN A 61 -22.23 23.14 5.02
CA GLN A 61 -22.18 22.17 6.12
C GLN A 61 -21.81 20.76 5.64
N GLN A 62 -22.31 20.34 4.48
CA GLN A 62 -21.99 19.04 3.90
C GLN A 62 -20.52 18.93 3.49
N THR A 63 -19.94 19.99 2.93
CA THR A 63 -18.52 20.01 2.58
C THR A 63 -17.64 19.98 3.83
N ALA A 64 -18.01 20.70 4.90
CA ALA A 64 -17.35 20.60 6.20
C ALA A 64 -17.46 19.18 6.80
N ALA A 65 -18.65 18.57 6.76
CA ALA A 65 -18.84 17.19 7.22
C ALA A 65 -17.97 16.19 6.45
N LYS A 66 -17.84 16.37 5.12
CA LYS A 66 -16.98 15.53 4.28
C LYS A 66 -15.53 15.61 4.70
N VAL A 67 -15.00 16.82 4.95
CA VAL A 67 -13.62 17.03 5.40
C VAL A 67 -13.37 16.32 6.73
N ALA A 68 -14.24 16.55 7.72
CA ALA A 68 -14.13 15.90 9.02
C ALA A 68 -14.20 14.38 8.92
N PHE A 69 -15.14 13.85 8.14
CA PHE A 69 -15.28 12.42 7.93
C PHE A 69 -14.02 11.82 7.31
N THR A 70 -13.44 12.46 6.28
CA THR A 70 -12.21 11.96 5.65
C THR A 70 -11.03 11.97 6.61
N ALA A 71 -10.86 13.03 7.41
CA ALA A 71 -9.78 13.13 8.38
C ALA A 71 -9.91 12.07 9.48
N LEU A 72 -11.09 11.95 10.09
CA LEU A 72 -11.35 10.98 11.15
C LEU A 72 -11.28 9.54 10.64
N SER A 73 -11.75 9.27 9.42
CA SER A 73 -11.61 7.95 8.79
C SER A 73 -10.14 7.61 8.54
N GLN A 74 -9.30 8.60 8.18
CA GLN A 74 -7.87 8.40 8.05
C GLN A 74 -7.16 8.23 9.40
N GLU A 75 -7.66 8.81 10.49
CA GLU A 75 -7.11 8.56 11.83
C GLU A 75 -7.52 7.19 12.35
N GLU A 76 -8.78 6.79 12.16
CA GLU A 76 -9.26 5.44 12.45
C GLU A 76 -8.42 4.41 11.71
N ASN A 77 -8.24 4.60 10.40
CA ASN A 77 -7.45 3.70 9.56
C ASN A 77 -5.96 3.91 9.74
N GLY A 78 -5.45 5.09 10.06
CA GLY A 78 -4.02 5.42 10.14
C GLY A 78 -3.39 4.91 11.44
N ALA A 79 -4.09 5.03 12.56
CA ALA A 79 -3.75 4.32 13.79
C ALA A 79 -3.85 2.79 13.58
N GLN A 80 -4.81 2.37 12.77
CA GLN A 80 -4.98 1.00 12.31
C GLN A 80 -4.28 0.71 10.98
N GLU A 81 -3.24 1.40 10.51
CA GLU A 81 -2.49 1.05 9.27
C GLU A 81 -1.00 1.20 9.49
N GLY A 82 -0.59 2.28 10.18
CA GLY A 82 0.79 2.57 10.54
C GLY A 82 1.53 1.40 11.19
N ALA A 83 0.93 0.68 12.15
CA ALA A 83 1.64 -0.42 12.80
C ALA A 83 2.00 -1.56 11.83
N ASP A 84 1.07 -2.04 11.01
CA ASP A 84 1.31 -3.21 10.14
C ASP A 84 2.32 -2.90 9.03
N CYS A 85 2.33 -1.68 8.48
CA CYS A 85 3.33 -1.28 7.49
C CYS A 85 4.72 -1.05 8.13
N LEU A 86 4.77 -0.52 9.36
CA LEU A 86 6.01 -0.38 10.13
C LEU A 86 6.65 -1.74 10.43
N TYR A 87 5.89 -2.71 10.94
CA TYR A 87 6.48 -4.01 11.31
C TYR A 87 6.89 -4.85 10.10
N LYS A 88 6.15 -4.79 8.98
CA LYS A 88 6.56 -5.44 7.74
C LYS A 88 7.87 -4.84 7.20
N ASN A 89 7.99 -3.51 7.18
CA ASN A 89 9.20 -2.83 6.70
C ASN A 89 10.40 -3.10 7.62
N LEU A 90 10.20 -2.99 8.94
CA LEU A 90 11.22 -3.26 9.95
C LEU A 90 11.76 -4.69 9.88
N LEU A 91 10.86 -5.68 9.77
CA LEU A 91 11.28 -7.09 9.66
C LEU A 91 11.94 -7.40 8.31
N GLN A 92 11.54 -6.72 7.23
CA GLN A 92 12.25 -6.81 5.95
C GLN A 92 13.66 -6.20 6.04
N GLN A 93 13.83 -5.07 6.70
CA GLN A 93 15.14 -4.45 6.91
C GLN A 93 16.05 -5.34 7.77
N LEU A 94 15.55 -5.89 8.88
CA LEU A 94 16.31 -6.82 9.71
C LEU A 94 16.71 -8.09 8.96
N ALA A 95 15.79 -8.65 8.15
CA ALA A 95 16.11 -9.81 7.32
C ALA A 95 17.24 -9.51 6.34
N LEU A 96 17.26 -8.30 5.74
CA LEU A 96 18.33 -7.88 4.85
C LEU A 96 19.65 -7.64 5.58
N GLU A 97 19.62 -7.03 6.77
CA GLU A 97 20.83 -6.76 7.57
C GLU A 97 21.50 -8.06 8.06
N MET A 98 20.69 -9.09 8.35
CA MET A 98 21.15 -10.38 8.84
C MET A 98 21.36 -11.42 7.71
N ASP A 99 21.29 -11.01 6.44
CA ASP A 99 21.36 -11.89 5.26
C ASP A 99 20.38 -13.10 5.31
N LEU A 100 19.21 -12.91 5.93
CA LEU A 100 18.18 -13.94 6.11
C LEU A 100 17.21 -13.99 4.93
N VAL A 101 16.63 -15.16 4.69
CA VAL A 101 15.62 -15.37 3.64
C VAL A 101 14.39 -14.49 3.88
N VAL A 102 13.82 -13.97 2.78
CA VAL A 102 12.63 -13.11 2.77
C VAL A 102 11.52 -13.69 3.65
N PRO A 103 11.02 -12.91 4.63
CA PRO A 103 10.09 -13.45 5.61
C PRO A 103 8.69 -13.72 5.04
N VAL A 104 8.06 -14.78 5.54
CA VAL A 104 6.71 -15.21 5.15
C VAL A 104 5.77 -15.19 6.36
N TYR A 105 4.59 -14.57 6.18
CA TYR A 105 3.50 -14.65 7.15
C TYR A 105 2.56 -15.80 6.78
N SER A 106 2.31 -16.69 7.74
CA SER A 106 1.15 -17.60 7.69
C SER A 106 0.06 -17.07 8.62
N THR A 107 -1.21 -17.14 8.21
CA THR A 107 -2.35 -16.77 9.06
C THR A 107 -3.42 -17.85 8.98
N HIS A 108 -3.79 -18.39 10.14
CA HIS A 108 -4.87 -19.34 10.29
C HIS A 108 -6.07 -18.68 10.96
N LYS A 109 -7.25 -18.86 10.39
CA LYS A 109 -8.53 -18.42 10.96
C LYS A 109 -9.20 -19.60 11.66
N THR A 110 -9.61 -19.40 12.90
CA THR A 110 -10.32 -20.36 13.74
C THR A 110 -11.58 -19.70 14.32
N GLY A 111 -12.44 -20.50 14.97
CA GLY A 111 -13.63 -20.01 15.67
C GLY A 111 -14.88 -19.81 14.80
N PRO A 112 -16.04 -19.59 15.44
CA PRO A 112 -17.32 -19.47 14.76
C PRO A 112 -17.43 -18.18 13.93
N PRO A 113 -18.34 -18.12 12.92
CA PRO A 113 -18.46 -16.97 12.02
C PRO A 113 -18.69 -15.63 12.72
N HIS A 114 -19.40 -15.63 13.85
CA HIS A 114 -19.71 -14.44 14.65
C HIS A 114 -18.59 -14.06 15.64
N LEU A 115 -17.62 -14.94 15.87
CA LEU A 115 -16.48 -14.69 16.77
C LEU A 115 -15.18 -15.28 16.17
N PRO A 116 -14.72 -14.75 15.02
CA PRO A 116 -13.54 -15.28 14.36
C PRO A 116 -12.30 -14.99 15.20
N ARG A 117 -11.42 -15.98 15.29
CA ARG A 117 -10.11 -15.89 15.92
C ARG A 117 -9.03 -16.14 14.87
N PHE A 118 -7.88 -15.50 15.05
CA PHE A 118 -6.80 -15.49 14.09
C PHE A 118 -5.48 -15.68 14.81
N VAL A 119 -4.69 -16.64 14.34
CA VAL A 119 -3.31 -16.88 14.76
C VAL A 119 -2.42 -16.71 13.55
N SER A 120 -1.39 -15.90 13.67
CA SER A 120 -0.43 -15.63 12.61
C SER A 120 0.94 -16.03 13.08
N THR A 121 1.74 -16.58 12.19
CA THR A 121 3.10 -17.04 12.45
C THR A 121 4.02 -16.36 11.46
N PHE A 122 5.14 -15.85 11.96
CA PHE A 122 6.18 -15.23 11.14
C PHE A 122 7.33 -16.22 10.98
N HIS A 123 7.70 -16.54 9.74
CA HIS A 123 8.78 -17.48 9.45
C HIS A 123 9.98 -16.72 8.88
N ILE A 124 11.14 -16.87 9.51
CA ILE A 124 12.41 -16.29 9.06
C ILE A 124 13.56 -17.25 9.38
N SER A 125 14.42 -17.53 8.40
CA SER A 125 15.60 -18.40 8.54
C SER A 125 15.34 -19.80 9.13
N GLY A 126 14.19 -20.41 8.82
CA GLY A 126 13.81 -21.73 9.33
C GLY A 126 13.19 -21.71 10.74
N GLU A 127 13.29 -20.59 11.44
CA GLU A 127 12.63 -20.37 12.72
C GLU A 127 11.21 -19.84 12.53
N SER A 128 10.33 -20.16 13.48
CA SER A 128 8.92 -19.76 13.43
C SER A 128 8.51 -19.05 14.72
N TYR A 129 7.89 -17.88 14.54
CA TYR A 129 7.51 -16.98 15.62
C TYR A 129 5.99 -16.83 15.64
N PRO A 130 5.28 -17.67 16.41
CA PRO A 130 3.83 -17.63 16.51
C PRO A 130 3.39 -16.41 17.34
N GLY A 131 2.44 -15.66 16.79
CA GLY A 131 1.77 -14.57 17.47
C GLY A 131 0.65 -15.03 18.39
N LYS A 132 0.16 -14.11 19.22
CA LYS A 132 -0.99 -14.34 20.09
C LYS A 132 -2.27 -14.42 19.25
N GLU A 133 -3.21 -15.25 19.70
CA GLU A 133 -4.54 -15.33 19.10
C GLU A 133 -5.31 -14.00 19.27
N ARG A 134 -5.89 -13.51 18.18
CA ARG A 134 -6.64 -12.23 18.16
C ARG A 134 -7.92 -12.35 17.35
N ASN A 135 -8.85 -11.42 17.57
CA ASN A 135 -10.12 -11.34 16.84
C ASN A 135 -10.00 -10.71 15.44
N THR A 136 -8.81 -10.28 15.01
CA THR A 136 -8.55 -9.76 13.67
C THR A 136 -7.26 -10.33 13.09
N LYS A 137 -7.22 -10.59 11.76
CA LYS A 137 -6.01 -11.04 11.03
C LYS A 137 -4.83 -10.09 11.27
N ARG A 138 -5.13 -8.79 11.26
CA ARG A 138 -4.19 -7.70 11.50
C ARG A 138 -3.53 -7.78 12.87
N ALA A 139 -4.31 -7.75 13.95
CA ALA A 139 -3.75 -7.76 15.31
C ALA A 139 -2.95 -9.05 15.58
N SER A 140 -3.36 -10.14 14.94
CA SER A 140 -2.65 -11.41 14.95
C SER A 140 -1.26 -11.29 14.30
N LYS A 141 -1.16 -10.76 13.07
CA LYS A 141 0.12 -10.51 12.37
C LYS A 141 1.04 -9.57 13.14
N LEU A 142 0.49 -8.49 13.67
CA LEU A 142 1.21 -7.52 14.50
C LEU A 142 1.85 -8.21 15.72
N SER A 143 1.10 -9.10 16.37
CA SER A 143 1.61 -9.83 17.52
C SER A 143 2.75 -10.79 17.14
N ALA A 144 2.63 -11.51 16.02
CA ALA A 144 3.68 -12.40 15.51
C ALA A 144 4.95 -11.62 15.15
N ALA A 145 4.78 -10.48 14.50
CA ALA A 145 5.87 -9.58 14.12
C ALA A 145 6.63 -9.04 15.35
N LYS A 146 5.92 -8.65 16.41
CA LYS A 146 6.52 -8.22 17.68
C LYS A 146 7.33 -9.35 18.32
N VAL A 147 6.77 -10.56 18.38
CA VAL A 147 7.47 -11.74 18.93
C VAL A 147 8.77 -12.00 18.16
N ALA A 148 8.70 -12.03 16.83
CA ALA A 148 9.87 -12.22 15.97
C ALA A 148 10.94 -11.13 16.20
N TYR A 149 10.55 -9.85 16.18
CA TYR A 149 11.46 -8.74 16.42
C TYR A 149 12.17 -8.84 17.78
N THR A 150 11.42 -9.15 18.85
CA THR A 150 12.01 -9.29 20.18
C THR A 150 12.94 -10.50 20.30
N ALA A 151 12.73 -11.55 19.51
CA ALA A 151 13.61 -12.71 19.50
C ALA A 151 14.91 -12.37 18.76
N LEU A 152 14.81 -11.85 17.54
CA LEU A 152 15.96 -11.45 16.72
C LEU A 152 16.85 -10.41 17.42
N THR A 153 16.26 -9.45 18.13
CA THR A 153 17.02 -8.44 18.88
C THR A 153 17.65 -8.98 20.17
N LYS A 154 17.05 -9.98 20.82
CA LYS A 154 17.67 -10.69 21.94
C LYS A 154 18.87 -11.52 21.49
N ASP A 155 18.79 -12.15 20.33
CA ASP A 155 19.88 -12.94 19.75
C ASP A 155 21.05 -12.07 19.26
N LEU A 156 20.80 -10.78 19.02
CA LEU A 156 21.84 -9.76 18.74
C LEU A 156 22.54 -9.26 20.03
N HIS A 157 21.87 -9.33 21.17
CA HIS A 157 22.38 -8.84 22.46
C HIS A 157 23.47 -9.69 23.18
N PRO A 158 23.79 -10.95 22.83
CA PRO A 158 24.94 -11.65 23.42
C PRO A 158 26.28 -11.16 22.86
N LEU A 159 26.30 -10.52 21.68
CA LEU A 159 27.54 -9.98 21.08
C LEU A 159 27.95 -8.62 21.65
N ILE A 160 27.01 -7.90 22.29
CA ILE A 160 27.27 -6.59 22.91
C ILE A 160 27.79 -6.75 24.35
N THR A 161 27.38 -7.80 25.07
CA THR A 161 27.84 -8.06 26.45
C THR A 161 29.31 -8.50 26.54
N ILE A 162 29.88 -9.09 25.48
CA ILE A 162 31.31 -9.47 25.46
C ILE A 162 32.23 -8.21 25.52
N SER A 163 31.72 -7.02 25.20
CA SER A 163 32.47 -5.77 25.22
C SER A 163 32.51 -5.05 26.59
N ILE A 164 31.89 -5.59 27.65
CA ILE A 164 31.80 -4.91 28.97
C ILE A 164 32.50 -5.70 30.09
N HIS A 165 33.46 -6.57 29.76
CA HIS A 165 34.43 -7.05 30.75
C HIS A 165 35.67 -6.15 30.76
N PRO A 166 36.25 -5.82 31.93
CA PRO A 166 37.30 -4.81 32.05
C PRO A 166 38.59 -5.29 31.37
N LEU A 167 39.16 -4.43 30.52
CA LEU A 167 40.44 -4.60 29.82
C LEU A 167 41.58 -5.03 30.78
N PRO A 168 42.42 -6.03 30.43
CA PRO A 168 43.79 -6.05 30.91
C PRO A 168 44.68 -5.23 29.96
N SER A 169 45.23 -4.16 30.52
CA SER A 169 46.50 -3.50 30.14
C SER A 169 46.62 -2.77 28.79
N ILE A 170 47.22 -1.59 28.88
CA ILE A 170 47.24 -0.45 27.92
C ILE A 170 47.99 -0.74 26.60
N THR A 171 48.56 -1.93 26.43
CA THR A 171 49.47 -2.25 25.32
C THR A 171 48.76 -2.60 24.01
N ALA A 172 47.50 -3.06 24.04
CA ALA A 172 46.76 -3.46 22.83
C ALA A 172 46.12 -2.28 22.05
N ALA A 173 45.84 -1.16 22.73
CA ALA A 173 45.16 0.00 22.14
C ALA A 173 45.97 0.66 21.00
N VAL A 174 47.30 0.64 21.10
CA VAL A 174 48.19 1.20 20.07
C VAL A 174 48.20 0.36 18.78
N HIS A 175 47.88 -0.94 18.87
CA HIS A 175 47.85 -1.83 17.70
C HIS A 175 46.57 -1.66 16.86
N VAL A 176 45.44 -1.38 17.52
CA VAL A 176 44.14 -1.19 16.87
C VAL A 176 44.03 0.17 16.16
N GLU A 177 44.56 1.25 16.73
CA GLU A 177 44.65 2.58 16.07
C GLU A 177 45.48 2.51 14.77
N LYS A 178 46.56 1.71 14.77
CA LYS A 178 47.44 1.52 13.61
C LYS A 178 46.76 0.72 12.49
N LEU A 179 45.80 -0.16 12.82
CA LEU A 179 44.98 -0.90 11.86
C LEU A 179 43.80 -0.06 11.33
N LEU A 180 43.14 0.74 12.17
CA LEU A 180 42.04 1.65 11.76
C LEU A 180 42.50 2.81 10.86
N ARG A 181 43.77 3.24 10.96
CA ARG A 181 44.35 4.24 10.03
C ARG A 181 44.62 3.69 8.62
N ARG A 182 44.79 2.37 8.44
CA ARG A 182 44.89 1.74 7.11
C ARG A 182 43.54 1.67 6.39
N SER A 183 42.44 1.56 7.13
CA SER A 183 41.08 1.46 6.58
C SER A 183 40.52 2.81 6.08
N ARG A 184 41.01 3.96 6.56
CA ARG A 184 40.57 5.30 6.12
C ARG A 184 41.15 5.79 4.78
N ARG A 185 41.97 4.99 4.07
CA ARG A 185 42.54 5.37 2.76
C ARG A 185 41.83 4.78 1.54
N ARG A 186 40.69 4.10 1.69
CA ARG A 186 40.00 3.46 0.54
C ARG A 186 38.53 3.77 0.32
N GLU A 187 37.96 4.75 1.00
CA GLU A 187 36.65 5.30 0.56
C GLU A 187 36.84 6.74 0.12
N ALA A 188 37.26 6.88 -1.14
CA ALA A 188 37.10 8.13 -1.86
C ALA A 188 35.62 8.51 -1.84
N PRO A 189 35.27 9.79 -1.64
CA PRO A 189 33.88 10.22 -1.62
C PRO A 189 33.23 9.86 -2.96
N PRO A 190 32.00 9.31 -2.96
CA PRO A 190 31.30 8.99 -4.20
C PRO A 190 31.11 10.27 -5.02
N ASP A 191 31.57 10.22 -6.28
CA ASP A 191 31.47 11.30 -7.26
C ASP A 191 30.02 11.86 -7.29
N PRO A 192 29.80 13.15 -6.99
CA PRO A 192 28.48 13.76 -6.93
C PRO A 192 27.68 13.65 -8.24
N TYR A 193 28.33 13.34 -9.37
CA TYR A 193 27.70 13.29 -10.68
C TYR A 193 27.23 11.90 -11.16
N ILE A 194 27.34 10.84 -10.34
CA ILE A 194 26.88 9.49 -10.74
C ILE A 194 25.36 9.42 -10.98
N TYR A 195 24.56 10.28 -10.33
CA TYR A 195 23.10 10.29 -10.51
C TYR A 195 22.65 10.81 -11.88
N GLU A 196 23.43 11.67 -12.53
CA GLU A 196 23.04 12.26 -13.82
C GLU A 196 23.32 11.34 -15.02
N ARG A 197 24.35 10.48 -14.96
CA ARG A 197 24.58 9.44 -15.97
C ARG A 197 23.48 8.37 -15.98
N LYS A 198 23.08 7.88 -14.80
CA LYS A 198 22.01 6.87 -14.68
C LYS A 198 20.63 7.41 -15.09
N SER A 199 20.36 8.70 -14.86
CA SER A 199 19.13 9.38 -15.33
C SER A 199 19.06 9.44 -16.87
N LYS A 200 20.16 9.81 -17.53
CA LYS A 200 20.26 9.90 -19.00
C LYS A 200 20.19 8.52 -19.66
N GLU A 201 20.82 7.48 -19.09
CA GLU A 201 20.71 6.10 -19.59
C GLU A 201 19.30 5.51 -19.44
N ARG A 202 18.61 5.77 -18.31
CA ARG A 202 17.21 5.35 -18.13
C ARG A 202 16.26 6.02 -19.12
N LYS A 203 16.51 7.28 -19.50
CA LYS A 203 15.76 7.96 -20.58
C LYS A 203 16.06 7.34 -21.95
N LYS A 204 17.34 7.12 -22.29
CA LYS A 204 17.77 6.50 -23.55
C LYS A 204 17.25 5.06 -23.72
N GLY A 205 17.19 4.29 -22.63
CA GLY A 205 16.64 2.92 -22.63
C GLY A 205 15.11 2.86 -22.75
N LYS A 206 14.38 3.81 -22.14
CA LYS A 206 12.91 3.90 -22.29
C LYS A 206 12.49 4.34 -23.70
N GLU A 207 13.27 5.21 -24.33
CA GLU A 207 13.05 5.64 -25.71
C GLU A 207 13.26 4.48 -26.70
N LYS A 208 14.38 3.74 -26.55
CA LYS A 208 14.69 2.56 -27.38
C LYS A 208 13.66 1.43 -27.25
N ARG A 209 13.00 1.31 -26.09
CA ARG A 209 11.93 0.33 -25.86
C ARG A 209 10.61 0.74 -26.53
N ARG A 210 10.29 2.04 -26.53
CA ARG A 210 9.12 2.58 -27.23
C ARG A 210 9.23 2.49 -28.76
N GLU A 211 10.45 2.53 -29.30
CA GLU A 211 10.69 2.31 -30.73
C GLU A 211 10.49 0.83 -31.12
N ARG A 212 11.00 -0.11 -30.32
CA ARG A 212 10.74 -1.55 -30.53
C ARG A 212 9.26 -1.92 -30.41
N GLU A 213 8.55 -1.33 -29.45
CA GLU A 213 7.11 -1.55 -29.29
C GLU A 213 6.29 -0.92 -30.44
N LYS A 214 6.80 0.13 -31.12
CA LYS A 214 6.19 0.68 -32.34
C LYS A 214 6.45 -0.20 -33.57
N GLU A 215 7.66 -0.73 -33.74
CA GLU A 215 7.98 -1.69 -34.82
C GLU A 215 7.22 -3.01 -34.66
N GLU A 216 7.08 -3.52 -33.43
CA GLU A 216 6.32 -4.75 -33.14
C GLU A 216 4.81 -4.56 -33.35
N SER A 217 4.27 -3.34 -33.18
CA SER A 217 2.87 -3.03 -33.53
C SER A 217 2.61 -2.93 -35.03
N ALA A 218 3.65 -2.69 -35.85
CA ALA A 218 3.53 -2.55 -37.29
C ALA A 218 3.51 -3.89 -38.05
N ASP A 219 4.04 -4.97 -37.47
CA ASP A 219 4.07 -6.32 -38.08
C ASP A 219 2.77 -7.13 -37.85
N SER A 220 1.75 -6.52 -37.23
CA SER A 220 0.41 -7.13 -37.05
C SER A 220 -0.57 -6.89 -38.21
N ARG A 221 -0.10 -6.40 -39.37
CA ARG A 221 -0.85 -6.50 -40.64
C ARG A 221 -0.53 -7.81 -41.36
N ARG A 222 -0.84 -8.94 -40.72
CA ARG A 222 -1.05 -10.21 -41.42
C ARG A 222 -2.54 -10.56 -41.32
N PRO A 223 -3.25 -10.78 -42.44
CA PRO A 223 -4.66 -11.10 -42.41
C PRO A 223 -4.82 -12.50 -41.82
N THR A 224 -5.34 -12.58 -40.59
CA THR A 224 -5.75 -13.84 -39.98
C THR A 224 -7.02 -14.31 -40.69
N GLY A 225 -6.85 -15.28 -41.60
CA GLY A 225 -7.94 -15.93 -42.31
C GLY A 225 -8.94 -16.54 -41.34
N ASP A 226 -10.13 -15.97 -41.33
CA ASP A 226 -11.24 -16.29 -40.44
C ASP A 226 -11.87 -17.64 -40.81
N LEU A 227 -11.46 -18.70 -40.11
CA LEU A 227 -11.97 -20.08 -40.26
C LEU A 227 -13.48 -20.23 -39.94
N ARG A 228 -14.18 -19.16 -39.52
CA ARG A 228 -15.64 -19.18 -39.31
C ARG A 228 -16.45 -18.92 -40.58
N SER A 229 -15.81 -18.50 -41.67
CA SER A 229 -16.44 -18.34 -43.00
C SER A 229 -16.48 -19.65 -43.81
N SER A 230 -15.60 -20.61 -43.50
CA SER A 230 -15.45 -21.87 -44.25
C SER A 230 -16.55 -22.90 -43.95
N VAL A 231 -17.05 -22.96 -42.71
CA VAL A 231 -18.11 -23.94 -42.37
C VAL A 231 -19.47 -23.52 -42.92
N ARG A 232 -19.72 -22.21 -43.10
CA ARG A 232 -21.00 -21.71 -43.64
C ARG A 232 -21.13 -21.89 -45.16
N SER A 233 -20.00 -21.95 -45.88
CA SER A 233 -19.93 -22.21 -47.33
C SER A 233 -20.24 -23.68 -47.68
N ILE A 234 -19.74 -24.62 -46.88
CA ILE A 234 -19.91 -26.07 -47.13
C ILE A 234 -21.39 -26.47 -46.98
N TYR A 235 -22.13 -25.88 -46.02
CA TYR A 235 -23.56 -26.17 -45.85
C TYR A 235 -24.45 -25.56 -46.94
N THR A 236 -24.03 -24.49 -47.62
CA THR A 236 -24.77 -23.92 -48.75
C THR A 236 -24.52 -24.67 -50.06
N GLU A 237 -23.30 -25.15 -50.31
CA GLU A 237 -22.96 -25.88 -51.54
C GLU A 237 -23.53 -27.30 -51.58
N VAL A 238 -23.63 -27.99 -50.43
CA VAL A 238 -24.30 -29.29 -50.34
C VAL A 238 -25.82 -29.16 -50.56
N ARG A 239 -26.44 -28.05 -50.11
CA ARG A 239 -27.88 -27.81 -50.26
C ARG A 239 -28.28 -27.43 -51.68
N ILE A 240 -27.41 -26.73 -52.43
CA ILE A 240 -27.64 -26.38 -53.84
C ILE A 240 -27.42 -27.60 -54.78
N ASN A 241 -26.50 -28.50 -54.45
CA ASN A 241 -26.28 -29.71 -55.26
C ASN A 241 -27.40 -30.76 -55.11
N ILE A 242 -27.98 -30.92 -53.91
CA ILE A 242 -29.11 -31.85 -53.71
C ILE A 242 -30.38 -31.37 -54.45
N VAL A 243 -30.64 -30.06 -54.50
CA VAL A 243 -31.80 -29.51 -55.24
C VAL A 243 -31.62 -29.61 -56.77
N LYS A 244 -30.38 -29.54 -57.28
CA LYS A 244 -30.09 -29.72 -58.72
C LYS A 244 -30.13 -31.17 -59.19
N GLN A 245 -29.96 -32.14 -58.30
CA GLN A 245 -30.01 -33.57 -58.62
C GLN A 245 -31.44 -34.16 -58.58
N VAL A 246 -32.37 -33.49 -57.92
CA VAL A 246 -33.79 -33.87 -57.86
C VAL A 246 -34.63 -33.27 -59.01
N PHE A 247 -34.13 -32.24 -59.71
CA PHE A 247 -34.84 -31.57 -60.82
C PHE A 247 -34.35 -31.95 -62.23
N ARG A 248 -33.56 -33.03 -62.37
CA ARG A 248 -33.01 -33.51 -63.65
C ARG A 248 -33.48 -34.92 -64.06
N PHE A 249 -34.68 -35.29 -63.63
CA PHE A 249 -35.45 -36.43 -64.13
C PHE A 249 -36.90 -35.98 -64.40
N ARG A 250 -37.08 -35.29 -65.54
CA ARG A 250 -38.27 -35.30 -66.39
C ARG A 250 -37.82 -35.01 -67.81
#